data_AF-A0A0D3C4F3-F1
#
_entry.id   AF-A0A0D3C4F3-F1
#
_cell.length_a   1.000
_cell.length_b   1.000
_cell.length_c   1.000
_cell.angle_alpha   90.00
_cell.angle_beta   90.00
_cell.angle_gamma   90.00
#
_symmetry.space_group_name_H-M   'P 1'
#
loop_
_entity.id
_entity.type
_entity.pdbx_description
1 polymer ?
#
loop_
_entity_poly.entity_id
_entity_poly.type
_entity_poly.pdbx_seq_one_letter_code
_entity_poly.pdbx_strand_id
1 'polypeptide(L)'
;MTIPNSTASTAENASSRLPEEEKRIVSELATNSNEPDSYFAVSKRWYASWRKYVNTPLGGGAAAPRPGPIDNSDIIETDPYLGRKSLAKEKAYVLVTQLVWNTLLEWYSGGPPIPRTFIYLYLSDSRDDDDDNDDNEVTDIRLPKEASIRELYEMVCAKTVVSLEKAHIRDYYDMNKGELLDPLSNKSLEESGLVTNQDILLEVDERGLAGLVNLGNTCYMNSAVQCLAHTPPIHEYFLRDHTHQGELAKAFGKLLTELWSSGTNAVAPRVFKKKVDKAAPQFTGHYQHDSHELLLALLTGLHQESDIVNVFQGQCKSSLVCPVCGETANTYDSFTSLSLPLPSTPTPSISLISCLEGYLAEEPLGPDNMWLCPQCKDKRQANKKLDLWKLPEILVFQLKRFKTSKYFLKKIDTFVDFPVDELDLSKYVEKGESCLYELYAVCNHDGGIGLGHYTAYAKMIDDDNEWYCYDDSLVSPVDESEIKSKAAYLLFYRRRVGSESAEVSMTDDMDLS
;
A
#
# COMPACT_ATOMS: atom_id res chain seq x y z
N MET A 1 9.52 -39.91 39.14
CA MET A 1 8.36 -39.70 38.27
C MET A 1 8.28 -38.21 37.99
N THR A 2 8.73 -37.81 36.82
CA THR A 2 8.66 -36.44 36.32
C THR A 2 8.68 -36.57 34.79
N ILE A 3 7.59 -36.13 34.17
CA ILE A 3 7.38 -36.11 32.72
C ILE A 3 8.03 -34.83 32.19
N PRO A 4 8.92 -34.87 31.18
CA PRO A 4 9.37 -33.66 30.49
C PRO A 4 8.46 -33.37 29.28
N ASN A 5 7.98 -32.12 29.21
CA ASN A 5 7.34 -31.50 28.07
C ASN A 5 8.27 -31.47 26.84
N SER A 6 7.80 -32.01 25.71
CA SER A 6 8.43 -31.83 24.39
C SER A 6 7.62 -30.84 23.54
N THR A 7 7.96 -29.57 23.61
CA THR A 7 7.54 -28.55 22.64
C THR A 7 8.76 -27.74 22.24
N ALA A 8 9.64 -28.38 21.48
CA ALA A 8 10.78 -27.76 20.80
C ALA A 8 11.20 -28.66 19.63
N SER A 9 10.46 -28.62 18.51
CA SER A 9 10.90 -29.12 17.20
C SER A 9 9.80 -28.88 16.15
N THR A 10 9.72 -27.68 15.56
CA THR A 10 8.93 -27.48 14.32
C THR A 10 9.53 -26.48 13.33
N ALA A 11 10.71 -25.90 13.57
CA ALA A 11 11.28 -24.86 12.69
C ALA A 11 12.44 -25.32 11.77
N GLU A 12 12.93 -26.57 11.86
CA GLU A 12 14.10 -27.04 11.08
C GLU A 12 13.79 -28.06 9.97
N ASN A 13 12.52 -28.37 9.66
CA ASN A 13 12.20 -29.56 8.84
C ASN A 13 11.58 -29.32 7.45
N ALA A 14 11.60 -28.10 6.91
CA ALA A 14 11.00 -27.81 5.60
C ALA A 14 11.82 -28.32 4.38
N SER A 15 13.06 -28.80 4.58
CA SER A 15 14.00 -29.16 3.49
C SER A 15 14.13 -30.68 3.20
N SER A 16 13.27 -31.56 3.73
CA SER A 16 13.54 -33.02 3.78
C SER A 16 12.43 -33.95 3.28
N ARG A 17 11.37 -33.46 2.60
CA ARG A 17 10.26 -34.33 2.15
C ARG A 17 10.59 -35.05 0.84
N LEU A 18 10.24 -36.34 0.75
CA LEU A 18 10.39 -37.14 -0.46
C LEU A 18 9.32 -36.74 -1.50
N PRO A 19 9.62 -36.82 -2.81
CA PRO A 19 8.67 -36.43 -3.86
C PRO A 19 7.34 -37.21 -3.82
N GLU A 20 7.39 -38.48 -3.43
CA GLU A 20 6.20 -39.34 -3.28
C GLU A 20 5.27 -38.89 -2.15
N GLU A 21 5.85 -38.33 -1.08
CA GLU A 21 5.09 -37.81 0.07
C GLU A 21 4.38 -36.50 -0.29
N GLU A 22 5.06 -35.61 -1.02
CA GLU A 22 4.44 -34.39 -1.53
C GLU A 22 3.26 -34.69 -2.46
N LYS A 23 3.39 -35.70 -3.34
CA LYS A 23 2.30 -36.14 -4.21
C LYS A 23 1.10 -36.65 -3.43
N ARG A 24 1.33 -37.46 -2.40
CA ARG A 24 0.27 -38.04 -1.58
C ARG A 24 -0.52 -36.95 -0.84
N ILE A 25 0.19 -36.07 -0.12
CA ILE A 25 -0.43 -35.00 0.67
C ILE A 25 -1.27 -34.07 -0.23
N VAL A 26 -0.71 -33.62 -1.36
CA VAL A 26 -1.45 -32.74 -2.28
C VAL A 26 -2.68 -33.43 -2.88
N SER A 27 -2.59 -34.73 -3.17
CA SER A 27 -3.74 -35.49 -3.70
C SER A 27 -4.86 -35.65 -2.67
N GLU A 28 -4.51 -35.91 -1.41
CA GLU A 28 -5.49 -36.03 -0.30
C GLU A 28 -6.19 -34.70 -0.03
N LEU A 29 -5.43 -33.60 0.01
CA LEU A 29 -5.96 -32.24 0.21
C LEU A 29 -6.83 -31.76 -0.96
N ALA A 30 -6.55 -32.20 -2.18
CA ALA A 30 -7.34 -31.84 -3.36
C ALA A 30 -8.73 -32.52 -3.39
N THR A 31 -8.91 -33.61 -2.64
CA THR A 31 -10.18 -34.39 -2.58
C THR A 31 -11.03 -34.10 -1.35
N ASN A 32 -10.56 -33.24 -0.44
CA ASN A 32 -11.23 -32.96 0.82
C ASN A 32 -12.20 -31.77 0.63
N SER A 33 -13.50 -32.06 0.58
CA SER A 33 -14.58 -31.11 0.20
C SER A 33 -15.22 -30.35 1.37
N ASN A 34 -14.53 -30.21 2.51
CA ASN A 34 -15.13 -29.73 3.76
C ASN A 34 -14.77 -28.28 4.15
N GLU A 35 -14.15 -27.49 3.27
CA GLU A 35 -13.78 -26.08 3.55
C GLU A 35 -14.32 -25.14 2.45
N PRO A 36 -14.60 -23.85 2.79
CA PRO A 36 -15.17 -22.87 1.89
C PRO A 36 -14.33 -22.66 0.62
N ASP A 37 -15.00 -22.49 -0.52
CA ASP A 37 -14.52 -22.56 -1.92
C ASP A 37 -13.52 -21.47 -2.35
N SER A 38 -12.41 -21.34 -1.61
CA SER A 38 -11.29 -20.48 -1.96
C SER A 38 -10.22 -21.26 -2.74
N TYR A 39 -9.96 -20.84 -3.97
CA TYR A 39 -8.98 -21.44 -4.88
C TYR A 39 -7.87 -20.45 -5.19
N PHE A 40 -6.73 -20.96 -5.66
CA PHE A 40 -5.57 -20.15 -6.03
C PHE A 40 -5.06 -20.55 -7.41
N ALA A 41 -4.75 -19.57 -8.26
CA ALA A 41 -4.11 -19.82 -9.55
C ALA A 41 -2.60 -20.03 -9.41
N VAL A 42 -2.11 -21.12 -10.02
CA VAL A 42 -0.70 -21.49 -10.08
C VAL A 42 -0.28 -21.65 -11.53
N SER A 43 0.84 -21.06 -11.93
CA SER A 43 1.40 -21.22 -13.28
C SER A 43 1.43 -22.68 -13.73
N LYS A 44 0.87 -22.99 -14.91
CA LYS A 44 0.93 -24.33 -15.52
C LYS A 44 2.36 -24.74 -15.76
N ARG A 45 3.26 -23.80 -16.10
CA ARG A 45 4.69 -24.07 -16.29
C ARG A 45 5.31 -24.54 -14.99
N TRP A 46 5.08 -23.80 -13.90
CA TRP A 46 5.60 -24.18 -12.59
C TRP A 46 4.96 -25.49 -12.09
N TYR A 47 3.64 -25.61 -12.17
CA TYR A 47 2.89 -26.78 -11.72
C TYR A 47 3.24 -28.04 -12.52
N ALA A 48 3.51 -27.92 -13.82
CA ALA A 48 4.00 -29.03 -14.64
C ALA A 48 5.40 -29.48 -14.23
N SER A 49 6.28 -28.54 -13.86
CA SER A 49 7.61 -28.85 -13.32
C SER A 49 7.51 -29.62 -11.99
N TRP A 50 6.65 -29.15 -11.08
CA TRP A 50 6.36 -29.85 -9.82
C TRP A 50 5.77 -31.25 -10.06
N ARG A 51 4.76 -31.38 -10.94
CA ARG A 51 4.21 -32.68 -11.31
C ARG A 51 5.26 -33.62 -11.88
N LYS A 52 6.21 -33.12 -12.68
CA LYS A 52 7.30 -33.95 -13.22
C LYS A 52 8.25 -34.42 -12.13
N TYR A 53 8.59 -33.54 -11.17
CA TYR A 53 9.40 -33.87 -10.00
C TYR A 53 8.76 -34.99 -9.17
N VAL A 54 7.49 -34.86 -8.79
CA VAL A 54 6.82 -35.82 -7.89
C VAL A 54 6.40 -37.13 -8.56
N ASN A 55 6.40 -37.20 -9.89
CA ASN A 55 6.08 -38.42 -10.65
C ASN A 55 7.32 -39.16 -11.20
N THR A 56 8.54 -38.68 -10.94
CA THR A 56 9.75 -39.38 -11.41
C THR A 56 10.09 -40.54 -10.47
N PRO A 57 10.15 -41.80 -10.95
CA PRO A 57 10.45 -42.96 -10.09
C PRO A 57 11.89 -42.91 -9.57
N LEU A 58 12.09 -43.25 -8.30
CA LEU A 58 13.39 -43.27 -7.60
C LEU A 58 14.42 -44.30 -8.14
N GLY A 59 14.19 -44.94 -9.28
CA GLY A 59 14.97 -46.12 -9.70
C GLY A 59 15.22 -46.32 -11.20
N GLY A 60 14.95 -45.36 -12.09
CA GLY A 60 15.14 -45.61 -13.52
C GLY A 60 15.10 -44.37 -14.41
N GLY A 61 16.14 -43.53 -14.36
CA GLY A 61 16.32 -42.34 -15.19
C GLY A 61 16.81 -41.14 -14.37
N ALA A 62 17.39 -40.13 -15.04
CA ALA A 62 17.83 -38.89 -14.37
C ALA A 62 16.64 -38.24 -13.66
N ALA A 63 16.70 -38.14 -12.32
CA ALA A 63 15.64 -37.56 -11.50
C ALA A 63 15.36 -36.12 -11.97
N ALA A 64 14.07 -35.78 -12.16
CA ALA A 64 13.70 -34.40 -12.45
C ALA A 64 14.11 -33.50 -11.26
N PRO A 65 14.66 -32.30 -11.52
CA PRO A 65 15.08 -31.41 -10.45
C PRO A 65 13.86 -30.91 -9.65
N ARG A 66 14.04 -30.72 -8.33
CA ARG A 66 13.05 -30.06 -7.48
C ARG A 66 12.79 -28.65 -8.02
N PRO A 67 11.53 -28.23 -8.22
CA PRO A 67 11.23 -26.89 -8.71
C PRO A 67 11.70 -25.83 -7.71
N GLY A 68 12.03 -24.63 -8.21
CA GLY A 68 12.30 -23.46 -7.39
C GLY A 68 11.03 -22.86 -6.79
N PRO A 69 11.10 -21.66 -6.20
CA PRO A 69 9.93 -20.94 -5.69
C PRO A 69 8.79 -20.85 -6.70
N ILE A 70 7.55 -20.84 -6.22
CA ILE A 70 6.36 -20.69 -7.06
C ILE A 70 6.52 -19.39 -7.87
N ASP A 71 6.46 -19.52 -9.19
CA ASP A 71 6.63 -18.41 -10.13
C ASP A 71 5.38 -18.28 -10.99
N ASN A 72 4.53 -17.32 -10.63
CA ASN A 72 3.29 -16.99 -11.33
C ASN A 72 3.47 -15.84 -12.34
N SER A 73 4.71 -15.43 -12.65
CA SER A 73 4.95 -14.30 -13.55
C SER A 73 4.45 -14.53 -14.99
N ASP A 74 4.40 -15.78 -15.46
CA ASP A 74 3.99 -16.13 -16.83
C ASP A 74 2.47 -16.17 -17.04
N ILE A 75 1.69 -16.07 -15.96
CA ILE A 75 0.23 -15.97 -16.03
C ILE A 75 -0.26 -14.55 -15.85
N ILE A 76 0.67 -13.60 -15.73
CA ILE A 76 0.41 -12.18 -15.56
C ILE A 76 0.95 -11.47 -16.80
N GLU A 77 0.09 -11.25 -17.79
CA GLU A 77 0.40 -10.53 -19.03
C GLU A 77 0.32 -9.02 -18.81
N THR A 78 1.15 -8.27 -19.55
CA THR A 78 1.11 -6.80 -19.57
C THR A 78 0.25 -6.33 -20.76
N ASP A 79 -0.84 -5.61 -20.50
CA ASP A 79 -1.66 -4.97 -21.54
C ASP A 79 -0.81 -3.90 -22.26
N PRO A 80 -0.57 -4.05 -23.57
CA PRO A 80 0.30 -3.14 -24.31
C PRO A 80 -0.27 -1.73 -24.50
N TYR A 81 -1.56 -1.49 -24.25
CA TYR A 81 -2.18 -0.17 -24.42
C TYR A 81 -2.29 0.62 -23.10
N LEU A 82 -2.23 -0.06 -21.96
CA LEU A 82 -2.53 0.53 -20.65
C LEU A 82 -1.50 0.18 -19.55
N GLY A 83 -0.49 -0.65 -19.85
CA GLY A 83 0.52 -1.07 -18.87
C GLY A 83 -0.01 -1.97 -17.74
N ARG A 84 -1.23 -2.50 -17.88
CA ARG A 84 -1.96 -3.27 -16.86
C ARG A 84 -1.41 -4.69 -16.75
N LYS A 85 -1.34 -5.24 -15.54
CA LYS A 85 -1.11 -6.68 -15.34
C LYS A 85 -2.46 -7.41 -15.31
N SER A 86 -2.82 -8.05 -16.42
CA SER A 86 -4.01 -8.90 -16.56
C SER A 86 -3.58 -10.36 -16.56
N LEU A 87 -4.47 -11.28 -16.19
CA LEU A 87 -4.19 -12.69 -16.42
C LEU A 87 -3.99 -12.96 -17.92
N ALA A 88 -2.95 -13.71 -18.24
CA ALA A 88 -2.64 -14.19 -19.59
C ALA A 88 -3.79 -15.05 -20.15
N LYS A 89 -4.04 -14.95 -21.46
CA LYS A 89 -5.10 -15.69 -22.17
C LYS A 89 -5.19 -17.18 -21.81
N GLU A 90 -6.41 -17.62 -21.49
CA GLU A 90 -7.07 -18.95 -21.54
C GLU A 90 -6.35 -20.28 -21.19
N LYS A 91 -5.02 -20.39 -21.09
CA LYS A 91 -4.37 -21.71 -20.93
C LYS A 91 -3.13 -21.74 -20.05
N ALA A 92 -2.83 -20.70 -19.26
CA ALA A 92 -1.53 -20.58 -18.60
C ALA A 92 -1.45 -21.03 -17.11
N TYR A 93 -2.55 -21.29 -16.38
CA TYR A 93 -2.52 -21.67 -14.95
C TYR A 93 -3.44 -22.85 -14.56
N VAL A 94 -3.20 -23.43 -13.39
CA VAL A 94 -3.97 -24.49 -12.72
C VAL A 94 -4.55 -23.91 -11.45
N LEU A 95 -5.82 -24.20 -11.15
CA LEU A 95 -6.43 -23.85 -9.88
C LEU A 95 -6.15 -24.95 -8.85
N VAL A 96 -5.76 -24.54 -7.65
CA VAL A 96 -5.57 -25.43 -6.50
C VAL A 96 -6.40 -24.90 -5.33
N THR A 97 -6.89 -25.78 -4.47
CA THR A 97 -7.64 -25.37 -3.26
C THR A 97 -6.74 -24.57 -2.31
N GLN A 98 -7.32 -23.77 -1.42
CA GLN A 98 -6.57 -23.00 -0.41
C GLN A 98 -5.62 -23.87 0.42
N LEU A 99 -6.05 -25.06 0.84
CA LEU A 99 -5.21 -26.01 1.58
C LEU A 99 -4.01 -26.47 0.76
N VAL A 100 -4.21 -26.79 -0.52
CA VAL A 100 -3.11 -27.15 -1.43
C VAL A 100 -2.18 -25.97 -1.65
N TRP A 101 -2.72 -24.76 -1.85
CA TRP A 101 -1.92 -23.54 -2.00
C TRP A 101 -1.04 -23.27 -0.79
N ASN A 102 -1.61 -23.23 0.41
CA ASN A 102 -0.88 -22.97 1.65
C ASN A 102 0.24 -24.00 1.85
N THR A 103 -0.06 -25.26 1.56
CA THR A 103 0.89 -26.37 1.65
C THR A 103 2.05 -26.20 0.65
N LEU A 104 1.76 -25.86 -0.61
CA LEU A 104 2.80 -25.62 -1.62
C LEU A 104 3.63 -24.37 -1.31
N LEU A 105 2.99 -23.31 -0.81
CA LEU A 105 3.65 -22.07 -0.40
C LEU A 105 4.61 -22.30 0.76
N GLU A 106 4.24 -23.12 1.75
CA GLU A 106 5.11 -23.54 2.85
C GLU A 106 6.37 -24.26 2.33
N TRP A 107 6.20 -25.15 1.34
CA TRP A 107 7.30 -26.00 0.85
C TRP A 107 8.25 -25.31 -0.13
N TYR A 108 7.72 -24.43 -0.97
CA TYR A 108 8.47 -23.85 -2.08
C TYR A 108 8.70 -22.34 -1.93
N SER A 109 7.92 -21.66 -1.09
CA SER A 109 7.86 -20.19 -1.06
C SER A 109 7.53 -19.61 -2.46
N GLY A 110 7.62 -18.30 -2.64
CA GLY A 110 7.34 -17.64 -3.92
C GLY A 110 5.96 -16.98 -3.93
N GLY A 111 5.31 -16.96 -5.10
CA GLY A 111 4.06 -16.24 -5.34
C GLY A 111 4.09 -15.48 -6.66
N PRO A 112 3.17 -14.52 -6.86
CA PRO A 112 2.01 -14.13 -6.04
C PRO A 112 0.98 -15.24 -5.77
N PRO A 113 0.35 -15.31 -4.57
CA PRO A 113 -0.98 -15.92 -4.46
C PRO A 113 -1.95 -15.21 -5.40
N ILE A 114 -2.81 -15.94 -6.08
CA ILE A 114 -3.83 -15.36 -6.94
C ILE A 114 -5.16 -15.99 -6.52
N PRO A 115 -5.82 -15.47 -5.46
CA PRO A 115 -7.03 -16.06 -4.90
C PRO A 115 -8.21 -15.95 -5.87
N ARG A 116 -9.11 -16.93 -5.82
CA ARG A 116 -10.24 -17.12 -6.72
C ARG A 116 -11.42 -17.65 -5.93
N THR A 117 -12.52 -16.92 -5.98
CA THR A 117 -13.76 -17.29 -5.30
C THR A 117 -14.72 -17.84 -6.34
N PHE A 118 -15.23 -19.05 -6.10
CA PHE A 118 -16.36 -19.57 -6.88
C PHE A 118 -17.67 -19.20 -6.22
N ILE A 119 -18.64 -18.91 -7.06
CA ILE A 119 -19.98 -18.50 -6.65
C ILE A 119 -20.94 -19.37 -7.44
N TYR A 120 -21.87 -20.03 -6.76
CA TYR A 120 -22.83 -20.89 -7.42
C TYR A 120 -23.95 -20.03 -8.00
N LEU A 121 -24.20 -20.15 -9.30
CA LEU A 121 -25.25 -19.40 -10.00
C LEU A 121 -26.46 -20.29 -10.29
N TYR A 122 -27.59 -19.92 -9.69
CA TYR A 122 -28.89 -20.51 -9.96
C TYR A 122 -29.73 -19.57 -10.84
N LEU A 123 -30.21 -20.07 -11.98
CA LEU A 123 -31.03 -19.29 -12.91
C LEU A 123 -32.47 -19.78 -12.94
N SER A 124 -33.42 -18.91 -12.59
CA SER A 124 -34.87 -19.21 -12.64
C SER A 124 -35.52 -18.79 -13.95
N ASP A 125 -36.62 -19.46 -14.32
CA ASP A 125 -37.45 -19.14 -15.51
C ASP A 125 -38.43 -17.98 -15.26
N SER A 126 -38.61 -17.57 -14.00
CA SER A 126 -39.45 -16.41 -13.65
C SER A 126 -38.90 -15.63 -12.46
N ARG A 127 -39.29 -14.36 -12.37
CA ARG A 127 -39.00 -13.48 -11.21
C ARG A 127 -39.86 -13.82 -9.98
N ASP A 128 -40.85 -14.70 -10.12
CA ASP A 128 -41.83 -15.04 -9.10
C ASP A 128 -41.57 -16.42 -8.46
N ASP A 129 -40.48 -17.11 -8.85
CA ASP A 129 -40.03 -18.37 -8.25
C ASP A 129 -39.22 -18.14 -6.96
N ASP A 130 -39.80 -17.39 -6.01
CA ASP A 130 -39.32 -17.36 -4.63
C ASP A 130 -39.82 -18.62 -3.91
N ASP A 131 -39.12 -19.75 -4.09
CA ASP A 131 -39.35 -20.93 -3.27
C ASP A 131 -38.60 -20.78 -1.93
N ASP A 132 -39.40 -20.61 -0.87
CA ASP A 132 -39.00 -20.58 0.53
C ASP A 132 -38.17 -21.83 0.91
N ASN A 133 -36.82 -21.77 0.87
CA ASN A 133 -35.94 -22.31 1.91
C ASN A 133 -34.42 -22.26 1.60
N ASP A 134 -33.70 -22.03 2.70
CA ASP A 134 -32.30 -22.31 3.02
C ASP A 134 -31.25 -21.24 2.67
N ASP A 135 -31.17 -20.22 3.54
CA ASP A 135 -30.10 -19.20 3.65
C ASP A 135 -28.73 -19.77 4.09
N ASN A 136 -28.44 -21.05 3.85
CA ASN A 136 -27.29 -21.74 4.48
C ASN A 136 -26.01 -21.85 3.64
N GLU A 137 -25.96 -21.35 2.41
CA GLU A 137 -24.69 -21.19 1.68
C GLU A 137 -24.43 -19.73 1.32
N VAL A 138 -23.36 -19.19 1.90
CA VAL A 138 -22.95 -17.76 1.83
C VAL A 138 -22.61 -17.32 0.39
N THR A 139 -22.42 -18.27 -0.54
CA THR A 139 -21.87 -18.08 -1.88
C THR A 139 -22.85 -18.29 -3.04
N ASP A 140 -24.13 -18.52 -2.76
CA ASP A 140 -25.12 -18.80 -3.81
C ASP A 140 -25.81 -17.52 -4.31
N ILE A 141 -25.84 -17.33 -5.64
CA ILE A 141 -26.54 -16.25 -6.33
C ILE A 141 -27.71 -16.82 -7.11
N ARG A 142 -28.92 -16.31 -6.85
CA ARG A 142 -30.14 -16.68 -7.58
C ARG A 142 -30.65 -15.48 -8.37
N LEU A 143 -30.80 -15.65 -9.69
CA LEU A 143 -31.26 -14.60 -10.61
C LEU A 143 -32.17 -15.18 -11.70
N PRO A 144 -33.14 -14.41 -12.24
CA PRO A 144 -33.89 -14.84 -13.41
C PRO A 144 -32.98 -14.87 -14.65
N LYS A 145 -33.25 -15.76 -15.61
CA LYS A 145 -32.48 -15.88 -16.86
C LYS A 145 -32.39 -14.59 -17.66
N GLU A 146 -33.43 -13.75 -17.60
CA GLU A 146 -33.51 -12.46 -18.29
C GLU A 146 -32.80 -11.32 -17.55
N ALA A 147 -32.24 -11.57 -16.35
CA ALA A 147 -31.44 -10.58 -15.65
C ALA A 147 -30.26 -10.14 -16.52
N SER A 148 -29.85 -8.90 -16.35
CA SER A 148 -28.67 -8.33 -16.98
C SER A 148 -27.38 -8.84 -16.32
N ILE A 149 -26.26 -8.80 -17.05
CA ILE A 149 -24.94 -9.02 -16.47
C ILE A 149 -24.68 -8.03 -15.31
N ARG A 150 -25.18 -6.80 -15.42
CA ARG A 150 -25.04 -5.78 -14.38
C ARG A 150 -25.70 -6.19 -13.06
N GLU A 151 -26.90 -6.76 -13.10
CA GLU A 151 -27.60 -7.26 -11.91
C GLU A 151 -26.83 -8.42 -11.25
N LEU A 152 -26.22 -9.31 -12.05
CA LEU A 152 -25.33 -10.35 -11.54
C LEU A 152 -24.13 -9.76 -10.79
N TYR A 153 -23.49 -8.76 -11.39
CA TYR A 153 -22.38 -8.04 -10.78
C TYR A 153 -22.78 -7.38 -9.45
N GLU A 154 -23.92 -6.69 -9.41
CA GLU A 154 -24.42 -6.03 -8.20
C GLU A 154 -24.71 -7.04 -7.08
N MET A 155 -25.34 -8.18 -7.39
CA MET A 155 -25.62 -9.22 -6.39
C MET A 155 -24.36 -9.91 -5.89
N VAL A 156 -23.42 -10.25 -6.78
CA VAL A 156 -22.14 -10.85 -6.40
C VAL A 156 -21.37 -9.91 -5.49
N CYS A 157 -21.22 -8.65 -5.90
CA CYS A 157 -20.53 -7.61 -5.12
C CYS A 157 -21.13 -7.42 -3.73
N ALA A 158 -22.47 -7.39 -3.63
CA ALA A 158 -23.18 -7.26 -2.37
C ALA A 158 -22.94 -8.46 -1.43
N LYS A 159 -22.90 -9.69 -1.96
CA LYS A 159 -22.66 -10.90 -1.16
C LYS A 159 -21.22 -11.09 -0.76
N THR A 160 -20.27 -10.78 -1.64
CA THR A 160 -18.84 -10.96 -1.38
C THR A 160 -18.17 -9.76 -0.74
N VAL A 161 -18.90 -8.65 -0.54
CA VAL A 161 -18.35 -7.38 -0.01
C VAL A 161 -17.18 -6.89 -0.88
N VAL A 162 -17.34 -7.00 -2.20
CA VAL A 162 -16.36 -6.53 -3.20
C VAL A 162 -17.00 -5.39 -3.97
N SER A 163 -16.27 -4.31 -4.23
CA SER A 163 -16.81 -3.22 -5.05
C SER A 163 -16.90 -3.60 -6.52
N LEU A 164 -17.89 -3.04 -7.21
CA LEU A 164 -18.21 -3.31 -8.61
C LEU A 164 -17.02 -3.12 -9.56
N GLU A 165 -16.16 -2.16 -9.26
CA GLU A 165 -14.99 -1.80 -10.05
C GLU A 165 -13.84 -2.80 -9.87
N LYS A 166 -13.79 -3.47 -8.72
CA LYS A 166 -12.80 -4.49 -8.38
C LYS A 166 -13.23 -5.89 -8.81
N ALA A 167 -14.54 -6.11 -8.97
CA ALA A 167 -15.08 -7.40 -9.37
C ALA A 167 -14.83 -7.70 -10.86
N HIS A 168 -14.34 -8.90 -11.15
CA HIS A 168 -14.27 -9.46 -12.50
C HIS A 168 -14.92 -10.84 -12.48
N ILE A 169 -16.12 -10.95 -13.02
CA ILE A 169 -16.91 -12.18 -13.00
C ILE A 169 -16.74 -12.89 -14.33
N ARG A 170 -16.44 -14.18 -14.28
CA ARG A 170 -16.25 -15.01 -15.47
C ARG A 170 -17.15 -16.21 -15.42
N ASP A 171 -17.56 -16.64 -16.60
CA ASP A 171 -18.23 -17.93 -16.78
C ASP A 171 -17.28 -19.08 -16.37
N TYR A 172 -17.80 -20.03 -15.59
CA TYR A 172 -17.08 -21.23 -15.19
C TYR A 172 -17.99 -22.46 -15.21
N TYR A 173 -18.16 -23.03 -16.39
CA TYR A 173 -18.99 -24.22 -16.59
C TYR A 173 -18.15 -25.49 -16.79
N ASP A 174 -18.53 -26.59 -16.13
CA ASP A 174 -17.90 -27.93 -16.25
C ASP A 174 -16.36 -27.89 -16.10
N MET A 175 -15.88 -27.21 -15.06
CA MET A 175 -14.46 -26.98 -14.78
C MET A 175 -13.67 -26.24 -15.88
N ASN A 176 -14.36 -25.66 -16.87
CA ASN A 176 -13.77 -24.86 -17.93
C ASN A 176 -14.08 -23.39 -17.72
N LYS A 177 -13.03 -22.58 -17.77
CA LYS A 177 -13.14 -21.12 -17.67
C LYS A 177 -13.60 -20.55 -19.02
N GLY A 178 -14.77 -19.93 -19.02
CA GLY A 178 -15.37 -19.23 -20.14
C GLY A 178 -14.95 -17.76 -20.24
N GLU A 179 -15.74 -16.97 -20.98
CA GLU A 179 -15.47 -15.55 -21.24
C GLU A 179 -15.62 -14.67 -19.98
N LEU A 180 -14.92 -13.53 -19.97
CA LEU A 180 -15.15 -12.48 -18.98
C LEU A 180 -16.47 -11.79 -19.29
N LEU A 181 -17.35 -11.71 -18.30
CA LEU A 181 -18.63 -11.04 -18.45
C LEU A 181 -18.39 -9.52 -18.41
N ASP A 182 -18.82 -8.82 -19.45
CA ASP A 182 -18.70 -7.36 -19.51
C ASP A 182 -19.86 -6.71 -18.71
N PRO A 183 -19.61 -5.99 -17.61
CA PRO A 183 -20.66 -5.37 -16.80
C PRO A 183 -21.41 -4.24 -17.54
N LEU A 184 -20.89 -3.74 -18.66
CA LEU A 184 -21.54 -2.76 -19.53
C LEU A 184 -22.32 -3.40 -20.68
N SER A 185 -22.29 -4.73 -20.79
CA SER A 185 -23.07 -5.46 -21.78
C SER A 185 -24.56 -5.35 -21.50
N ASN A 186 -25.33 -5.09 -22.56
CA ASN A 186 -26.80 -5.09 -22.52
C ASN A 186 -27.39 -6.51 -22.65
N LYS A 187 -26.56 -7.56 -22.69
CA LYS A 187 -27.03 -8.94 -22.78
C LYS A 187 -27.63 -9.39 -21.45
N SER A 188 -28.65 -10.24 -21.54
CA SER A 188 -29.11 -11.04 -20.41
C SER A 188 -28.12 -12.16 -20.04
N LEU A 189 -28.32 -12.80 -18.88
CA LEU A 189 -27.50 -13.93 -18.44
C LEU A 189 -27.61 -15.10 -19.43
N GLU A 190 -28.81 -15.41 -19.89
CA GLU A 190 -29.04 -16.46 -20.91
C GLU A 190 -28.36 -16.13 -22.25
N GLU A 191 -28.49 -14.89 -22.74
CA GLU A 191 -27.83 -14.45 -23.99
C GLU A 191 -26.30 -14.43 -23.89
N SER A 192 -25.78 -14.36 -22.66
CA SER A 192 -24.35 -14.44 -22.36
C SER A 192 -23.86 -15.89 -22.25
N GLY A 193 -24.74 -16.88 -22.46
CA GLY A 193 -24.42 -18.31 -22.44
C GLY A 193 -24.37 -18.93 -21.05
N LEU A 194 -24.79 -18.20 -20.01
CA LEU A 194 -24.84 -18.70 -18.64
C LEU A 194 -26.04 -19.64 -18.47
N VAL A 195 -25.82 -20.80 -17.85
CA VAL A 195 -26.87 -21.79 -17.57
C VAL A 195 -27.11 -21.93 -16.07
N THR A 196 -28.26 -22.48 -15.68
CA THR A 196 -28.53 -22.74 -14.26
C THR A 196 -27.58 -23.79 -13.69
N ASN A 197 -27.29 -23.71 -12.39
CA ASN A 197 -26.47 -24.67 -11.65
C ASN A 197 -25.02 -24.73 -12.14
N GLN A 198 -24.49 -23.58 -12.56
CA GLN A 198 -23.09 -23.44 -12.94
C GLN A 198 -22.35 -22.58 -11.91
N ASP A 199 -21.04 -22.75 -11.83
CA ASP A 199 -20.22 -21.82 -11.07
C ASP A 199 -19.90 -20.58 -11.92
N ILE A 200 -19.70 -19.46 -11.25
CA ILE A 200 -19.04 -18.29 -11.81
C ILE A 200 -17.81 -17.99 -10.98
N LEU A 201 -16.76 -17.52 -11.64
CA LEU A 201 -15.50 -17.21 -11.00
C LEU A 201 -15.40 -15.70 -10.76
N LEU A 202 -15.36 -15.30 -9.50
CA LEU A 202 -15.04 -13.94 -9.10
C LEU A 202 -13.52 -13.77 -8.94
N GLU A 203 -12.95 -12.88 -9.74
CA GLU A 203 -11.59 -12.38 -9.58
C GLU A 203 -11.67 -10.95 -9.02
N VAL A 204 -11.06 -10.73 -7.86
CA VAL A 204 -11.02 -9.41 -7.22
C VAL A 204 -9.73 -8.69 -7.60
N ASP A 205 -9.86 -7.44 -7.97
CA ASP A 205 -8.74 -6.55 -8.27
C ASP A 205 -8.12 -6.00 -6.98
N GLU A 206 -7.12 -6.70 -6.44
CA GLU A 206 -6.44 -6.37 -5.18
C GLU A 206 -5.23 -5.43 -5.37
N ARG A 207 -5.19 -4.63 -6.44
CA ARG A 207 -4.08 -3.70 -6.74
C ARG A 207 -3.82 -2.75 -5.57
N GLY A 208 -2.61 -2.73 -5.03
CA GLY A 208 -2.23 -1.85 -3.91
C GLY A 208 -2.43 -2.44 -2.52
N LEU A 209 -3.08 -3.61 -2.41
CA LEU A 209 -3.32 -4.33 -1.14
C LEU A 209 -2.18 -5.30 -0.78
N ALA A 210 -0.97 -5.04 -1.27
CA ALA A 210 0.21 -5.83 -0.96
C ALA A 210 0.96 -5.28 0.26
N GLY A 211 1.21 -6.14 1.24
CA GLY A 211 2.10 -5.87 2.37
C GLY A 211 3.58 -5.88 1.98
N LEU A 212 4.45 -5.48 2.90
CA LEU A 212 5.91 -5.57 2.77
C LEU A 212 6.50 -6.51 3.82
N VAL A 213 7.19 -7.55 3.37
CA VAL A 213 7.83 -8.51 4.29
C VAL A 213 8.90 -7.82 5.12
N ASN A 214 8.81 -7.94 6.44
CA ASN A 214 9.84 -7.47 7.37
C ASN A 214 11.14 -8.26 7.17
N LEU A 215 12.25 -7.56 6.92
CA LEU A 215 13.57 -8.15 6.69
C LEU A 215 14.46 -8.14 7.95
N GLY A 216 13.83 -8.03 9.12
CA GLY A 216 14.47 -7.92 10.43
C GLY A 216 14.55 -6.46 10.88
N ASN A 217 13.62 -6.04 11.73
CA ASN A 217 13.46 -4.67 12.23
C ASN A 217 13.30 -3.60 11.15
N THR A 218 12.71 -3.96 9.99
CA THR A 218 12.50 -3.03 8.87
C THR A 218 11.11 -2.43 8.79
N CYS A 219 10.27 -2.56 9.83
CA CYS A 219 8.93 -1.99 9.87
C CYS A 219 8.95 -0.45 9.68
N TYR A 220 10.00 0.23 10.17
CA TYR A 220 10.20 1.67 9.93
C TYR A 220 10.29 2.01 8.42
N MET A 221 10.91 1.11 7.63
CA MET A 221 11.00 1.24 6.19
C MET A 221 9.69 0.86 5.52
N ASN A 222 9.09 -0.25 5.94
CA ASN A 222 7.85 -0.74 5.33
C ASN A 222 6.75 0.31 5.44
N SER A 223 6.52 0.86 6.63
CA SER A 223 5.52 1.92 6.85
C SER A 223 5.76 3.18 6.02
N ALA A 224 7.00 3.70 5.95
CA ALA A 224 7.33 4.86 5.15
C ALA A 224 7.15 4.60 3.64
N VAL A 225 7.56 3.41 3.17
CA VAL A 225 7.40 2.99 1.77
C VAL A 225 5.92 2.84 1.41
N GLN A 226 5.08 2.27 2.29
CA GLN A 226 3.64 2.17 2.04
C GLN A 226 2.99 3.55 1.90
N CYS A 227 3.36 4.52 2.74
CA CYS A 227 2.88 5.90 2.60
C CYS A 227 3.29 6.52 1.26
N LEU A 228 4.54 6.31 0.83
CA LEU A 228 5.03 6.77 -0.48
C LEU A 228 4.37 6.05 -1.65
N ALA A 229 4.11 4.75 -1.52
CA ALA A 229 3.48 3.93 -2.55
C ALA A 229 2.03 4.34 -2.84
N HIS A 230 1.35 4.90 -1.84
CA HIS A 230 0.00 5.46 -1.95
C HIS A 230 -0.01 6.97 -2.24
N THR A 231 1.15 7.56 -2.57
CA THR A 231 1.21 8.97 -2.96
C THR A 231 0.84 9.11 -4.44
N PRO A 232 -0.27 9.76 -4.83
CA PRO A 232 -0.79 9.67 -6.20
C PRO A 232 0.20 10.13 -7.30
N PRO A 233 0.92 11.26 -7.16
CA PRO A 233 1.91 11.65 -8.17
C PRO A 233 3.07 10.66 -8.31
N ILE A 234 3.50 10.05 -7.20
CA ILE A 234 4.55 9.03 -7.18
C ILE A 234 4.07 7.76 -7.87
N HIS A 235 2.87 7.30 -7.53
CA HIS A 235 2.22 6.15 -8.16
C HIS A 235 2.12 6.33 -9.68
N GLU A 236 1.60 7.48 -10.12
CA GLU A 236 1.46 7.82 -11.53
C GLU A 236 2.81 7.87 -12.26
N TYR A 237 3.81 8.54 -11.67
CA TYR A 237 5.14 8.69 -12.27
C TYR A 237 5.85 7.34 -12.45
N PHE A 238 5.88 6.51 -11.41
CA PHE A 238 6.64 5.26 -11.44
C PHE A 238 5.95 4.13 -12.20
N LEU A 239 4.63 4.14 -12.30
CA LEU A 239 3.89 3.11 -13.03
C LEU A 239 3.63 3.45 -14.50
N ARG A 240 3.61 4.74 -14.89
CA ARG A 240 3.47 5.12 -16.31
C ARG A 240 4.77 5.06 -17.11
N ASP A 241 5.89 5.46 -16.50
CA ASP A 241 7.20 5.40 -17.14
C ASP A 241 8.01 4.25 -16.55
N HIS A 242 8.69 3.45 -17.38
CA HIS A 242 9.54 2.34 -16.94
C HIS A 242 11.03 2.65 -17.11
N THR A 243 11.35 3.84 -17.63
CA THR A 243 12.71 4.28 -17.96
C THR A 243 13.29 5.24 -16.93
N HIS A 244 13.15 4.88 -15.64
CA HIS A 244 13.75 5.64 -14.54
C HIS A 244 15.27 5.68 -14.64
N GLN A 245 15.87 6.85 -14.47
CA GLN A 245 17.31 7.00 -14.34
C GLN A 245 17.73 6.79 -12.88
N GLY A 246 18.93 6.28 -12.65
CA GLY A 246 19.42 6.01 -11.29
C GLY A 246 19.12 4.61 -10.73
N GLU A 247 19.88 4.19 -9.72
CA GLU A 247 19.78 2.83 -9.18
C GLU A 247 18.67 2.69 -8.13
N LEU A 248 18.41 3.76 -7.37
CA LEU A 248 17.41 3.77 -6.32
C LEU A 248 16.01 3.93 -6.91
N ALA A 249 15.81 4.86 -7.85
CA ALA A 249 14.56 5.08 -8.54
C ALA A 249 14.09 3.84 -9.32
N LYS A 250 15.00 3.14 -10.01
CA LYS A 250 14.69 1.85 -10.67
C LYS A 250 14.25 0.78 -9.68
N ALA A 251 14.90 0.68 -8.52
CA ALA A 251 14.55 -0.30 -7.50
C ALA A 251 13.21 0.05 -6.82
N PHE A 252 12.94 1.34 -6.61
CA PHE A 252 11.68 1.83 -6.07
C PHE A 252 10.52 1.62 -7.05
N GLY A 253 10.69 1.99 -8.32
CA GLY A 253 9.70 1.74 -9.37
C GLY A 253 9.38 0.26 -9.52
N LYS A 254 10.40 -0.61 -9.52
CA LYS A 254 10.19 -2.07 -9.51
C LYS A 254 9.38 -2.53 -8.30
N LEU A 255 9.68 -2.01 -7.11
CA LEU A 255 8.92 -2.34 -5.89
C LEU A 255 7.47 -1.87 -6.00
N LEU A 256 7.21 -0.67 -6.52
CA LEU A 256 5.85 -0.18 -6.76
C LEU A 256 5.09 -1.06 -7.76
N THR A 257 5.73 -1.48 -8.86
CA THR A 257 5.13 -2.44 -9.82
C THR A 257 4.85 -3.81 -9.20
N GLU A 258 5.61 -4.22 -8.18
CA GLU A 258 5.32 -5.43 -7.41
C GLU A 258 4.11 -5.18 -6.49
N LEU A 259 4.07 -4.08 -5.73
CA LEU A 259 2.96 -3.77 -4.83
C LEU A 259 1.61 -3.56 -5.55
N TRP A 260 1.62 -2.84 -6.67
CA TRP A 260 0.41 -2.38 -7.36
C TRP A 260 -0.01 -3.23 -8.53
N SER A 261 0.77 -4.25 -8.90
CA SER A 261 0.46 -4.99 -10.13
C SER A 261 0.84 -6.45 -10.08
N SER A 262 1.52 -6.95 -9.04
CA SER A 262 1.86 -8.38 -9.00
C SER A 262 0.68 -9.26 -8.56
N GLY A 263 -0.32 -8.72 -7.87
CA GLY A 263 -1.33 -9.53 -7.20
C GLY A 263 -0.78 -10.33 -6.01
N THR A 264 0.43 -10.04 -5.52
CA THR A 264 0.96 -10.67 -4.29
C THR A 264 0.29 -10.06 -3.06
N ASN A 265 -0.06 -10.88 -2.06
CA ASN A 265 -0.45 -10.36 -0.75
C ASN A 265 0.71 -9.66 -0.01
N ALA A 266 1.97 -10.04 -0.28
CA ALA A 266 3.13 -9.39 0.32
C ALA A 266 4.37 -9.47 -0.58
N VAL A 267 5.16 -8.40 -0.59
CA VAL A 267 6.41 -8.27 -1.36
C VAL A 267 7.60 -8.16 -0.40
N ALA A 268 8.67 -8.91 -0.65
CA ALA A 268 9.91 -8.77 0.12
C ALA A 268 10.83 -7.72 -0.51
N PRO A 269 11.04 -6.53 0.09
CA PRO A 269 11.75 -5.42 -0.55
C PRO A 269 13.28 -5.58 -0.51
N ARG A 270 13.82 -6.78 -0.78
CA ARG A 270 15.26 -7.10 -0.62
C ARG A 270 16.14 -6.29 -1.58
N VAL A 271 15.72 -6.17 -2.83
CA VAL A 271 16.46 -5.40 -3.86
C VAL A 271 16.45 -3.93 -3.49
N PHE A 272 15.29 -3.41 -3.10
CA PHE A 272 15.13 -2.02 -2.66
C PHE A 272 15.97 -1.73 -1.41
N LYS A 273 15.87 -2.54 -0.35
CA LYS A 273 16.67 -2.42 0.88
C LYS A 273 18.17 -2.36 0.58
N LYS A 274 18.67 -3.21 -0.32
CA LYS A 274 20.10 -3.18 -0.71
C LYS A 274 20.50 -1.87 -1.39
N LYS A 275 19.60 -1.23 -2.15
CA LYS A 275 19.86 0.08 -2.76
C LYS A 275 19.78 1.20 -1.73
N VAL A 276 18.83 1.13 -0.79
CA VAL A 276 18.76 2.04 0.36
C VAL A 276 20.04 1.97 1.18
N ASP A 277 20.53 0.79 1.50
CA ASP A 277 21.78 0.61 2.29
C ASP A 277 23.00 1.21 1.58
N LYS A 278 23.03 1.20 0.25
CA LYS A 278 24.09 1.83 -0.54
C LYS A 278 23.96 3.35 -0.57
N ALA A 279 22.74 3.87 -0.71
CA ALA A 279 22.46 5.31 -0.80
C ALA A 279 22.54 6.03 0.55
N ALA A 280 22.16 5.33 1.63
CA ALA A 280 22.08 5.83 2.99
C ALA A 280 22.64 4.77 3.98
N PRO A 281 23.97 4.65 4.11
CA PRO A 281 24.63 3.60 4.88
C PRO A 281 24.23 3.51 6.36
N GLN A 282 23.70 4.60 6.94
CA GLN A 282 23.21 4.62 8.31
C GLN A 282 22.03 3.65 8.57
N PHE A 283 21.32 3.21 7.54
CA PHE A 283 20.22 2.24 7.63
C PHE A 283 20.68 0.79 7.36
N THR A 284 21.99 0.57 7.21
CA THR A 284 22.54 -0.78 7.00
C THR A 284 22.40 -1.62 8.26
N GLY A 285 22.05 -2.89 8.09
CA GLY A 285 21.89 -3.85 9.18
C GLY A 285 20.43 -4.09 9.54
N HIS A 286 20.22 -4.52 10.80
CA HIS A 286 18.94 -5.00 11.32
C HIS A 286 18.52 -4.27 12.60
N TYR A 287 18.95 -3.01 12.75
CA TYR A 287 18.53 -2.16 13.86
C TYR A 287 17.24 -1.44 13.50
N GLN A 288 16.46 -1.09 14.52
CA GLN A 288 15.34 -0.16 14.31
C GLN A 288 15.88 1.24 14.06
N HIS A 289 15.17 1.98 13.21
CA HIS A 289 15.49 3.36 12.85
C HIS A 289 14.24 4.23 12.90
N ASP A 290 14.43 5.54 12.77
CA ASP A 290 13.34 6.50 12.64
C ASP A 290 12.81 6.51 11.21
N SER A 291 11.51 6.27 11.03
CA SER A 291 10.85 6.32 9.72
C SER A 291 10.96 7.69 9.05
N HIS A 292 11.02 8.78 9.82
CA HIS A 292 11.19 10.12 9.27
C HIS A 292 12.59 10.33 8.69
N GLU A 293 13.63 9.88 9.39
CA GLU A 293 15.01 9.97 8.90
C GLU A 293 15.18 9.17 7.61
N LEU A 294 14.57 7.97 7.56
CA LEU A 294 14.55 7.18 6.34
C LEU A 294 13.80 7.88 5.22
N LEU A 295 12.59 8.40 5.48
CA LEU A 295 11.80 9.11 4.48
C LEU A 295 12.59 10.26 3.86
N LEU A 296 13.26 11.08 4.67
CA LEU A 296 14.09 12.17 4.18
C LEU A 296 15.27 11.67 3.33
N ALA A 297 15.94 10.59 3.75
CA ALA A 297 17.03 9.99 2.97
C ALA A 297 16.54 9.42 1.64
N LEU A 298 15.38 8.77 1.62
CA LEU A 298 14.75 8.24 0.41
C LEU A 298 14.36 9.36 -0.55
N LEU A 299 13.66 10.39 -0.07
CA LEU A 299 13.29 11.54 -0.90
C LEU A 299 14.54 12.26 -1.43
N THR A 300 15.59 12.41 -0.62
CA THR A 300 16.85 13.00 -1.08
C THR A 300 17.50 12.16 -2.19
N GLY A 301 17.57 10.84 -2.01
CA GLY A 301 18.14 9.93 -3.00
C GLY A 301 17.32 9.89 -4.30
N LEU A 302 15.99 9.87 -4.21
CA LEU A 302 15.11 9.92 -5.37
C LEU A 302 15.18 11.27 -6.10
N HIS A 303 15.36 12.37 -5.36
CA HIS A 303 15.52 13.70 -5.96
C HIS A 303 16.82 13.85 -6.76
N GLN A 304 17.89 13.17 -6.35
CA GLN A 304 19.15 13.14 -7.10
C GLN A 304 19.02 12.39 -8.43
N GLU A 305 18.00 11.53 -8.57
CA GLU A 305 17.80 10.66 -9.73
C GLU A 305 16.56 11.06 -10.57
N SER A 306 15.66 11.91 -10.04
CA SER A 306 14.42 12.34 -10.69
C SER A 306 13.79 13.60 -10.08
N ASP A 307 13.03 14.34 -10.87
CA ASP A 307 12.32 15.56 -10.42
C ASP A 307 10.99 15.27 -9.68
N ILE A 308 10.57 14.00 -9.57
CA ILE A 308 9.27 13.65 -8.96
C ILE A 308 9.16 14.11 -7.50
N VAL A 309 10.29 14.25 -6.81
CA VAL A 309 10.32 14.70 -5.41
C VAL A 309 9.94 16.17 -5.25
N ASN A 310 9.92 16.95 -6.34
CA ASN A 310 9.49 18.35 -6.34
C ASN A 310 8.03 18.50 -5.88
N VAL A 311 7.19 17.46 -5.99
CA VAL A 311 5.81 17.46 -5.47
C VAL A 311 5.76 17.60 -3.95
N PHE A 312 6.83 17.24 -3.23
CA PHE A 312 6.97 17.40 -1.77
C PHE A 312 7.61 18.73 -1.37
N GLN A 313 8.16 19.50 -2.33
CA GLN A 313 9.01 20.64 -2.01
C GLN A 313 8.20 21.92 -1.75
N GLY A 314 8.16 22.34 -0.50
CA GLY A 314 7.69 23.64 -0.06
C GLY A 314 8.83 24.61 0.25
N GLN A 315 8.48 25.84 0.63
CA GLN A 315 9.42 26.88 1.05
C GLN A 315 8.91 27.61 2.28
N CYS A 316 9.78 27.79 3.27
CA CYS A 316 9.54 28.63 4.45
C CYS A 316 10.36 29.91 4.34
N LYS A 317 9.81 31.03 4.79
CA LYS A 317 10.52 32.29 4.99
C LYS A 317 10.89 32.40 6.47
N SER A 318 12.18 32.48 6.77
CA SER A 318 12.70 32.74 8.11
C SER A 318 13.09 34.22 8.22
N SER A 319 12.40 34.95 9.09
CA SER A 319 12.64 36.37 9.36
C SER A 319 13.33 36.54 10.71
N LEU A 320 14.48 37.22 10.72
CA LEU A 320 15.20 37.64 11.91
C LEU A 320 15.07 39.16 12.07
N VAL A 321 14.50 39.61 13.18
CA VAL A 321 14.32 41.03 13.48
C VAL A 321 15.20 41.43 14.66
N CYS A 322 16.05 42.45 14.47
CA CYS A 322 16.86 43.02 15.54
C CYS A 322 15.95 43.80 16.51
N PRO A 323 15.92 43.47 17.81
CA PRO A 323 15.07 44.19 18.77
C PRO A 323 15.56 45.61 19.08
N VAL A 324 16.80 45.96 18.69
CA VAL A 324 17.40 47.26 19.00
C VAL A 324 17.23 48.26 17.85
N CYS A 325 17.56 47.86 16.63
CA CYS A 325 17.55 48.76 15.46
C CYS A 325 16.44 48.45 14.44
N GLY A 326 15.69 47.36 14.61
CA GLY A 326 14.63 46.95 13.68
C GLY A 326 15.10 46.35 12.35
N GLU A 327 16.42 46.22 12.14
CA GLU A 327 16.96 45.57 10.93
C GLU A 327 16.41 44.15 10.79
N THR A 328 15.97 43.80 9.58
CA THR A 328 15.33 42.52 9.29
C THR A 328 16.14 41.75 8.25
N ALA A 329 16.52 40.52 8.57
CA ALA A 329 17.12 39.60 7.62
C ALA A 329 16.14 38.47 7.29
N ASN A 330 15.95 38.20 6.00
CA ASN A 330 15.08 37.13 5.51
C ASN A 330 15.90 36.06 4.81
N THR A 331 15.66 34.80 5.15
CA THR A 331 16.14 33.63 4.39
C THR A 331 14.95 32.80 3.92
N TYR A 332 15.12 32.11 2.80
CA TYR A 332 14.09 31.24 2.24
C TYR A 332 14.65 29.83 2.16
N ASP A 333 14.08 28.93 2.95
CA ASP A 333 14.57 27.57 3.15
C ASP A 333 13.56 26.58 2.59
N SER A 334 14.00 25.71 1.68
CA SER A 334 13.16 24.64 1.13
C SER A 334 12.93 23.55 2.17
N PHE A 335 11.76 22.92 2.14
CA PHE A 335 11.44 21.77 2.98
C PHE A 335 10.72 20.68 2.19
N THR A 336 10.87 19.42 2.62
CA THR A 336 10.09 18.26 2.13
C THR A 336 9.10 17.74 3.18
N SER A 337 9.28 18.15 4.44
CA SER A 337 8.36 17.86 5.54
C SER A 337 8.47 18.94 6.63
N LEU A 338 7.41 19.12 7.40
CA LEU A 338 7.35 20.03 8.54
C LEU A 338 7.37 19.25 9.85
N SER A 339 8.44 19.41 10.63
CA SER A 339 8.64 18.70 11.89
C SER A 339 8.09 19.49 13.07
N LEU A 340 6.85 19.23 13.44
CA LEU A 340 6.10 19.98 14.44
C LEU A 340 6.49 19.59 15.87
N PRO A 341 6.88 20.54 16.73
CA PRO A 341 7.17 20.28 18.12
C PRO A 341 5.87 19.99 18.88
N LEU A 342 5.90 18.97 19.74
CA LEU A 342 4.82 18.69 20.68
C LEU A 342 5.14 19.27 22.08
N PRO A 343 4.12 19.73 22.82
CA PRO A 343 4.27 20.18 24.19
C PRO A 343 4.97 19.12 25.04
N SER A 344 5.94 19.53 25.85
CA SER A 344 6.58 18.62 26.82
C SER A 344 5.70 18.36 28.04
N THR A 345 4.73 19.25 28.30
CA THR A 345 3.79 19.16 29.41
C THR A 345 2.68 18.17 29.09
N PRO A 346 2.22 17.36 30.07
CA PRO A 346 1.10 16.45 29.86
C PRO A 346 -0.14 17.24 29.46
N THR A 347 -0.56 17.08 28.21
CA THR A 347 -1.80 17.60 27.67
C THR A 347 -2.59 16.40 27.14
N PRO A 348 -3.90 16.30 27.43
CA PRO A 348 -4.69 15.14 27.03
C PRO A 348 -4.79 15.06 25.50
N SER A 349 -4.98 16.20 24.83
CA SER A 349 -5.01 16.34 23.38
C SER A 349 -4.53 17.72 22.94
N ILE A 350 -4.10 17.83 21.68
CA ILE A 350 -3.76 19.09 21.00
C ILE A 350 -4.15 19.00 19.52
N SER A 351 -4.56 20.10 18.90
CA SER A 351 -4.83 20.09 17.46
C SER A 351 -3.55 20.24 16.62
N LEU A 352 -3.54 19.66 15.41
CA LEU A 352 -2.45 19.83 14.44
C LEU A 352 -2.22 21.31 14.10
N ILE A 353 -3.31 22.07 13.95
CA ILE A 353 -3.25 23.52 13.70
C ILE A 353 -2.56 24.25 14.85
N SER A 354 -2.85 23.90 16.11
CA SER A 354 -2.16 24.50 17.25
C SER A 354 -0.66 24.16 17.28
N CYS A 355 -0.28 22.95 16.89
CA CYS A 355 1.13 22.56 16.74
C CYS A 355 1.82 23.37 15.61
N LEU A 356 1.13 23.58 14.49
CA LEU A 356 1.62 24.39 13.38
C LEU A 356 1.75 25.87 13.76
N GLU A 357 0.76 26.44 14.45
CA GLU A 357 0.82 27.82 14.95
C GLU A 357 1.96 28.00 15.96
N GLY A 358 2.18 27.03 16.84
CA GLY A 358 3.34 27.03 17.74
C GLY A 358 4.68 26.94 16.98
N TYR A 359 4.73 26.22 15.86
CA TYR A 359 5.91 26.13 15.00
C TYR A 359 6.22 27.44 14.24
N LEU A 360 5.17 28.20 13.87
CA LEU A 360 5.28 29.47 13.15
C LEU A 360 5.33 30.70 14.07
N ALA A 361 5.14 30.50 15.38
CA ALA A 361 5.18 31.57 16.37
C ALA A 361 6.53 32.27 16.38
N GLU A 362 6.50 33.59 16.57
CA GLU A 362 7.72 34.38 16.76
C GLU A 362 8.35 34.05 18.11
N GLU A 363 9.64 33.69 18.10
CA GLU A 363 10.41 33.37 19.29
C GLU A 363 11.78 34.05 19.29
N PRO A 364 12.29 34.51 20.44
CA PRO A 364 13.64 35.04 20.52
C PRO A 364 14.67 33.92 20.36
N LEU A 365 15.76 34.20 19.64
CA LEU A 365 16.87 33.25 19.53
C LEU A 365 17.42 32.86 20.91
N GLY A 366 17.91 31.63 21.03
CA GLY A 366 18.57 31.17 22.24
C GLY A 366 19.85 31.97 22.54
N PRO A 367 20.27 32.07 23.82
CA PRO A 367 21.47 32.81 24.22
C PRO A 367 22.74 32.35 23.49
N ASP A 368 22.83 31.06 23.17
CA ASP A 368 23.99 30.47 22.49
C ASP A 368 24.01 30.71 20.97
N ASN A 369 22.88 31.13 20.40
CA ASN A 369 22.68 31.27 18.95
C ASN A 369 22.31 32.71 18.54
N MET A 370 22.81 33.72 19.27
CA MET A 370 22.53 35.13 18.97
C MET A 370 23.02 35.55 17.57
N TRP A 371 22.20 36.34 16.88
CA TRP A 371 22.47 36.84 15.54
C TRP A 371 23.40 38.05 15.56
N LEU A 372 24.44 38.05 14.73
CA LEU A 372 25.28 39.23 14.52
C LEU A 372 24.52 40.23 13.63
N CYS A 373 23.94 41.26 14.23
CA CYS A 373 23.18 42.25 13.48
C CYS A 373 24.13 43.10 12.61
N PRO A 374 23.90 43.22 11.29
CA PRO A 374 24.79 43.95 10.39
C PRO A 374 24.82 45.47 10.65
N GLN A 375 23.72 46.04 11.17
CA GLN A 375 23.65 47.46 11.54
C GLN A 375 24.30 47.74 12.90
N CYS A 376 23.98 46.95 13.93
CA CYS A 376 24.56 47.15 15.26
C CYS A 376 26.02 46.70 15.35
N LYS A 377 26.47 45.82 14.44
CA LYS A 377 27.78 45.14 14.46
C LYS A 377 28.04 44.42 15.79
N ASP A 378 26.97 43.91 16.40
CA ASP A 378 26.98 43.28 17.72
C ASP A 378 26.01 42.09 17.74
N LYS A 379 26.24 41.12 18.62
CA LYS A 379 25.37 39.96 18.79
C LYS A 379 24.07 40.40 19.48
N ARG A 380 22.94 40.12 18.82
CA ARG A 380 21.60 40.45 19.28
C ARG A 380 20.77 39.18 19.38
N GLN A 381 19.98 39.12 20.44
CA GLN A 381 18.94 38.12 20.59
C GLN A 381 17.76 38.50 19.67
N ALA A 382 17.93 38.25 18.38
CA ALA A 382 16.91 38.57 17.38
C ALA A 382 15.64 37.76 17.62
N ASN A 383 14.49 38.33 17.27
CA ASN A 383 13.28 37.55 17.17
C ASN A 383 13.27 36.81 15.84
N LYS A 384 13.06 35.50 15.89
CA LYS A 384 12.93 34.63 14.73
C LYS A 384 11.46 34.30 14.52
N LYS A 385 10.98 34.45 13.29
CA LYS A 385 9.65 34.02 12.86
C LYS A 385 9.78 33.17 11.61
N LEU A 386 8.96 32.12 11.52
CA LEU A 386 8.81 31.32 10.31
C LEU A 386 7.44 31.60 9.71
N ASP A 387 7.41 31.83 8.40
CA ASP A 387 6.18 31.94 7.62
C ASP A 387 6.21 30.88 6.50
N LEU A 388 5.09 30.23 6.24
CA LEU A 388 4.96 29.32 5.10
C LEU A 388 4.88 30.17 3.83
N TRP A 389 5.88 30.07 2.95
CA TRP A 389 5.97 30.90 1.76
C TRP A 389 5.37 30.22 0.54
N LYS A 390 5.68 28.94 0.35
CA LYS A 390 5.11 28.09 -0.71
C LYS A 390 4.79 26.72 -0.12
N LEU A 391 3.58 26.22 -0.36
CA LEU A 391 3.17 24.88 0.05
C LEU A 391 3.27 23.86 -1.10
N PRO A 392 3.68 22.62 -0.81
CA PRO A 392 3.86 21.56 -1.82
C PRO A 392 2.52 20.92 -2.22
N GLU A 393 2.51 20.15 -3.30
CA GLU A 393 1.34 19.31 -3.66
C GLU A 393 1.12 18.21 -2.61
N ILE A 394 2.20 17.59 -2.14
CA ILE A 394 2.20 16.60 -1.08
C ILE A 394 2.87 17.18 0.16
N LEU A 395 2.10 17.37 1.23
CA LEU A 395 2.56 17.94 2.48
C LEU A 395 2.71 16.86 3.55
N VAL A 396 3.93 16.73 4.10
CA VAL A 396 4.22 15.76 5.16
C VAL A 396 4.45 16.49 6.48
N PHE A 397 3.68 16.15 7.51
CA PHE A 397 3.95 16.58 8.88
C PHE A 397 4.59 15.45 9.68
N GLN A 398 5.73 15.72 10.31
CA GLN A 398 6.28 14.87 11.35
C GLN A 398 5.87 15.42 12.71
N LEU A 399 5.24 14.59 13.54
CA LEU A 399 5.00 14.90 14.94
C LEU A 399 6.25 14.52 15.74
N LYS A 400 6.99 15.51 16.29
CA LYS A 400 8.24 15.27 17.05
C LYS A 400 7.97 14.60 18.41
N ARG A 401 7.63 13.31 18.38
CA ARG A 401 7.31 12.50 19.55
C ARG A 401 8.55 12.08 20.34
N PHE A 402 9.69 11.94 19.69
CA PHE A 402 10.92 11.47 20.32
C PHE A 402 11.75 12.62 20.88
N LYS A 403 12.03 12.58 22.18
CA LYS A 403 12.92 13.53 22.86
C LYS A 403 14.05 12.78 23.55
N THR A 404 15.27 13.20 23.27
CA THR A 404 16.47 12.71 23.95
C THR A 404 16.73 13.56 25.20
N SER A 405 16.61 12.95 26.38
CA SER A 405 17.13 13.53 27.63
C SER A 405 18.52 12.95 27.91
N LYS A 406 19.31 13.61 28.79
CA LYS A 406 20.69 13.19 29.12
C LYS A 406 20.82 11.73 29.59
N TYR A 407 19.74 11.11 30.05
CA TYR A 407 19.74 9.77 30.64
C TYR A 407 18.72 8.80 30.03
N PHE A 408 17.73 9.28 29.29
CA PHE A 408 16.67 8.45 28.73
C PHE A 408 16.04 9.08 27.50
N LEU A 409 15.61 8.22 26.60
CA LEU A 409 14.79 8.55 25.44
C LEU A 409 13.31 8.49 25.88
N LYS A 410 12.56 9.57 25.67
CA LYS A 410 11.13 9.65 26.01
C LYS A 410 10.31 9.85 24.73
N LYS A 411 9.26 9.04 24.58
CA LYS A 411 8.20 9.24 23.57
C LYS A 411 7.06 10.07 24.17
N ILE A 412 6.57 11.04 23.41
CA ILE A 412 5.37 11.83 23.72
C ILE A 412 4.15 11.12 23.14
N ASP A 413 3.23 10.73 24.02
CA ASP A 413 2.01 9.98 23.72
C ASP A 413 0.76 10.88 23.65
N THR A 414 0.94 12.21 23.60
CA THR A 414 -0.14 13.18 23.40
C THR A 414 -0.95 12.83 22.16
N PHE A 415 -2.28 12.80 22.30
CA PHE A 415 -3.19 12.66 21.18
C PHE A 415 -3.20 13.94 20.35
N VAL A 416 -2.91 13.84 19.06
CA VAL A 416 -2.94 14.99 18.15
C VAL A 416 -4.17 14.86 17.28
N ASP A 417 -5.09 15.81 17.39
CA ASP A 417 -6.28 15.86 16.53
C ASP A 417 -5.93 16.56 15.22
N PHE A 418 -6.03 15.84 14.10
CA PHE A 418 -5.71 16.32 12.76
C PHE A 418 -6.89 16.11 11.80
N PRO A 419 -7.15 17.00 10.83
CA PRO A 419 -8.26 16.83 9.88
C PRO A 419 -8.00 15.65 8.92
N VAL A 420 -9.01 14.83 8.62
CA VAL A 420 -8.87 13.77 7.61
C VAL A 420 -9.22 14.32 6.23
N ASP A 421 -10.41 14.89 6.07
CA ASP A 421 -10.87 15.36 4.76
C ASP A 421 -10.36 16.76 4.38
N GLU A 422 -10.42 17.70 5.32
CA GLU A 422 -10.24 19.11 4.99
C GLU A 422 -9.32 19.82 5.99
N LEU A 423 -8.05 19.90 5.61
CA LEU A 423 -7.05 20.74 6.24
C LEU A 423 -6.89 22.03 5.42
N ASP A 424 -7.47 23.13 5.90
CA ASP A 424 -7.35 24.44 5.28
C ASP A 424 -6.09 25.20 5.76
N LEU A 425 -5.14 25.37 4.85
CA LEU A 425 -3.92 26.15 5.05
C LEU A 425 -3.92 27.48 4.29
N SER A 426 -5.05 27.88 3.70
CA SER A 426 -5.18 29.10 2.90
C SER A 426 -4.79 30.37 3.69
N LYS A 427 -4.95 30.35 5.02
CA LYS A 427 -4.53 31.46 5.90
C LYS A 427 -3.01 31.67 5.98
N TYR A 428 -2.21 30.70 5.54
CA TYR A 428 -0.75 30.74 5.63
C TYR A 428 -0.06 31.02 4.30
N VAL A 429 -0.78 30.99 3.17
CA VAL A 429 -0.26 31.30 1.84
C VAL A 429 -0.64 32.72 1.42
N GLU A 430 0.00 33.23 0.35
CA GLU A 430 -0.31 34.57 -0.18
C GLU A 430 -1.80 34.70 -0.59
N LYS A 431 -2.33 35.92 -0.51
CA LYS A 431 -3.76 36.19 -0.69
C LYS A 431 -4.25 35.75 -2.08
N GLY A 432 -5.15 34.77 -2.11
CA GLY A 432 -5.90 34.38 -3.31
C GLY A 432 -5.82 32.90 -3.67
N GLU A 433 -4.89 32.14 -3.09
CA GLU A 433 -4.79 30.70 -3.32
C GLU A 433 -5.58 29.89 -2.28
N SER A 434 -6.58 29.14 -2.73
CA SER A 434 -7.16 28.07 -1.92
C SER A 434 -6.12 26.97 -1.72
N CYS A 435 -5.89 26.60 -0.47
CA CYS A 435 -4.90 25.60 -0.08
C CYS A 435 -5.54 24.58 0.87
N LEU A 436 -6.47 23.80 0.30
CA LEU A 436 -7.14 22.70 0.98
C LEU A 436 -6.35 21.41 0.76
N TYR A 437 -6.19 20.65 1.83
CA TYR A 437 -5.53 19.35 1.81
C TYR A 437 -6.42 18.27 2.38
N GLU A 438 -6.26 17.05 1.88
CA GLU A 438 -6.84 15.85 2.46
C GLU A 438 -5.74 14.85 2.85
N LEU A 439 -5.95 14.16 3.97
CA LEU A 439 -5.08 13.12 4.46
C LEU A 439 -5.29 11.86 3.62
N TYR A 440 -4.19 11.24 3.18
CA TYR A 440 -4.26 9.97 2.45
C TYR A 440 -3.35 8.88 3.03
N ALA A 441 -2.38 9.24 3.89
CA ALA A 441 -1.59 8.23 4.59
C ALA A 441 -1.09 8.70 5.95
N VAL A 442 -0.93 7.75 6.86
CA VAL A 442 -0.39 7.94 8.21
C VAL A 442 0.65 6.87 8.49
N CYS A 443 1.88 7.27 8.80
CA CYS A 443 2.86 6.36 9.40
C CYS A 443 2.65 6.38 10.91
N ASN A 444 2.30 5.23 11.47
CA ASN A 444 2.07 5.03 12.90
C ASN A 444 3.32 4.44 13.55
N HIS A 445 3.49 4.72 14.84
CA HIS A 445 4.50 4.09 15.67
C HIS A 445 3.93 3.76 17.03
N ASP A 446 4.04 2.50 17.43
CA ASP A 446 3.70 1.99 18.76
C ASP A 446 4.94 1.57 19.53
N GLY A 447 4.85 1.55 20.86
CA GLY A 447 5.99 1.22 21.72
C GLY A 447 7.06 2.33 21.81
N GLY A 448 8.23 1.97 22.35
CA GLY A 448 9.35 2.87 22.63
C GLY A 448 10.45 2.82 21.56
N ILE A 449 11.43 3.74 21.63
CA ILE A 449 12.42 4.01 20.56
C ILE A 449 13.32 2.80 20.18
N GLY A 450 13.45 1.78 21.03
CA GLY A 450 14.31 0.62 20.77
C GLY A 450 13.60 -0.73 20.54
N LEU A 451 12.29 -0.79 20.77
CA LEU A 451 11.43 -1.98 20.62
C LEU A 451 10.06 -1.57 20.08
N GLY A 452 10.03 -0.50 19.29
CA GLY A 452 8.80 0.05 18.75
C GLY A 452 8.37 -0.72 17.52
N HIS A 453 7.15 -0.49 17.06
CA HIS A 453 6.66 -1.10 15.82
C HIS A 453 6.00 -0.02 14.98
N TYR A 454 6.32 -0.01 13.70
CA TYR A 454 5.75 0.94 12.76
C TYR A 454 4.74 0.24 11.86
N THR A 455 3.58 0.85 11.69
CA THR A 455 2.55 0.44 10.72
C THR A 455 2.18 1.64 9.84
N ALA A 456 1.46 1.41 8.77
CA ALA A 456 0.93 2.50 7.95
C ALA A 456 -0.58 2.35 7.76
N TYR A 457 -1.30 3.46 7.89
CA TYR A 457 -2.63 3.59 7.29
C TYR A 457 -2.48 4.29 5.95
N ALA A 458 -3.11 3.78 4.90
CA ALA A 458 -3.17 4.46 3.62
C ALA A 458 -4.54 4.30 2.99
N LYS A 459 -4.97 5.38 2.33
CA LYS A 459 -6.17 5.44 1.52
C LYS A 459 -5.85 4.91 0.13
N MET A 460 -6.67 4.00 -0.37
CA MET A 460 -6.48 3.44 -1.71
C MET A 460 -6.63 4.52 -2.78
N ILE A 461 -5.85 4.39 -3.85
CA ILE A 461 -5.91 5.27 -5.02
C ILE A 461 -6.92 4.68 -6.01
N ASP A 462 -8.17 4.55 -5.56
CA ASP A 462 -9.33 4.09 -6.31
C ASP A 462 -10.52 5.02 -6.06
N ASP A 463 -11.64 4.78 -6.76
CA ASP A 463 -12.82 5.63 -6.63
C ASP A 463 -13.50 5.45 -5.25
N ASP A 464 -13.39 4.26 -4.65
CA ASP A 464 -13.94 3.91 -3.33
C ASP A 464 -13.24 4.61 -2.16
N ASN A 465 -11.97 4.99 -2.32
CA ASN A 465 -11.26 5.83 -1.35
C ASN A 465 -11.19 5.20 0.06
N GLU A 466 -11.14 3.87 0.14
CA GLU A 466 -11.14 3.11 1.40
C GLU A 466 -9.77 3.12 2.10
N TRP A 467 -9.78 2.99 3.43
CA TRP A 467 -8.57 2.95 4.24
C TRP A 467 -8.14 1.52 4.57
N TYR A 468 -6.83 1.28 4.51
CA TYR A 468 -6.22 0.01 4.87
C TYR A 468 -5.06 0.21 5.83
N CYS A 469 -4.91 -0.74 6.75
CA CYS A 469 -3.77 -0.92 7.63
C CYS A 469 -2.77 -1.89 7.02
N TYR A 470 -1.54 -1.40 6.85
CA TYR A 470 -0.37 -2.14 6.40
C TYR A 470 0.56 -2.37 7.60
N ASP A 471 0.50 -3.57 8.15
CA ASP A 471 1.38 -4.07 9.20
C ASP A 471 2.34 -5.10 8.61
N ASP A 472 3.47 -4.60 8.10
CA ASP A 472 4.44 -5.38 7.34
C ASP A 472 3.72 -6.19 6.24
N SER A 473 3.75 -7.53 6.30
CA SER A 473 3.12 -8.40 5.31
C SER A 473 1.59 -8.45 5.39
N LEU A 474 1.01 -8.01 6.51
CA LEU A 474 -0.43 -8.08 6.75
C LEU A 474 -1.10 -6.79 6.28
N VAL A 475 -2.14 -6.94 5.48
CA VAL A 475 -3.02 -5.84 5.04
C VAL A 475 -4.42 -6.14 5.52
N SER A 476 -5.09 -5.14 6.10
CA SER A 476 -6.46 -5.27 6.61
C SER A 476 -7.22 -3.95 6.43
N PRO A 477 -8.54 -3.98 6.14
CA PRO A 477 -9.34 -2.77 6.09
C PRO A 477 -9.37 -2.09 7.46
N VAL A 478 -9.48 -0.76 7.48
CA VAL A 478 -9.60 0.03 8.72
C VAL A 478 -10.64 1.13 8.55
N ASP A 479 -11.48 1.32 9.56
CA ASP A 479 -12.46 2.40 9.57
C ASP A 479 -11.78 3.76 9.72
N GLU A 480 -12.32 4.79 9.05
CA GLU A 480 -11.79 6.16 9.14
C GLU A 480 -11.74 6.67 10.59
N SER A 481 -12.67 6.20 11.43
CA SER A 481 -12.73 6.55 12.85
C SER A 481 -11.49 6.13 13.65
N GLU A 482 -10.72 5.15 13.17
CA GLU A 482 -9.52 4.62 13.82
C GLU A 482 -8.23 5.31 13.37
N ILE A 483 -8.27 6.09 12.28
CA ILE A 483 -7.10 6.74 11.68
C ILE A 483 -6.45 7.72 12.67
N LYS A 484 -7.27 8.42 13.47
CA LYS A 484 -6.78 9.33 14.50
C LYS A 484 -6.41 8.56 15.75
N SER A 485 -5.11 8.38 15.97
CA SER A 485 -4.59 7.69 17.15
C SER A 485 -3.37 8.38 17.76
N LYS A 486 -2.98 7.95 18.97
CA LYS A 486 -1.71 8.36 19.59
C LYS A 486 -0.49 7.80 18.87
N ALA A 487 -0.67 6.78 18.03
CA ALA A 487 0.39 6.14 17.27
C ALA A 487 0.82 7.00 16.07
N ALA A 488 -0.07 7.85 15.53
CA ALA A 488 0.21 8.71 14.38
C ALA A 488 1.51 9.48 14.56
N TYR A 489 2.45 9.30 13.64
CA TYR A 489 3.81 9.83 13.71
C TYR A 489 4.14 10.72 12.50
N LEU A 490 3.89 10.24 11.28
CA LEU A 490 3.94 11.05 10.06
C LEU A 490 2.56 11.13 9.44
N LEU A 491 2.15 12.32 9.02
CA LEU A 491 0.88 12.58 8.35
C LEU A 491 1.15 13.04 6.92
N PHE A 492 0.58 12.34 5.94
CA PHE A 492 0.74 12.65 4.52
C PHE A 492 -0.57 13.22 3.97
N TYR A 493 -0.49 14.46 3.50
CA TYR A 493 -1.61 15.20 2.94
C TYR A 493 -1.37 15.48 1.46
N ARG A 494 -2.42 15.39 0.64
CA ARG A 494 -2.40 15.80 -0.76
C ARG A 494 -3.26 17.06 -0.94
N ARG A 495 -2.78 18.02 -1.73
CA ARG A 495 -3.50 19.25 -2.05
C ARG A 495 -4.71 18.89 -2.93
N ARG A 496 -5.89 19.36 -2.57
CA ARG A 496 -7.08 19.27 -3.43
C ARG A 496 -6.92 20.26 -4.59
N VAL A 497 -6.98 19.76 -5.82
CA VAL A 497 -7.01 20.63 -7.01
C VAL A 497 -8.42 21.16 -7.15
N GLY A 498 -8.60 22.48 -7.06
CA GLY A 498 -9.89 23.12 -7.33
C GLY A 498 -10.27 22.91 -8.81
N SER A 499 -11.52 22.55 -9.07
CA SER A 499 -12.09 22.25 -10.38
C SER A 499 -12.11 23.41 -11.39
N GLU A 500 -11.35 24.48 -11.19
CA GLU A 500 -11.34 25.68 -12.05
C GLU A 500 -10.11 25.78 -12.97
N SER A 501 -9.07 24.96 -12.77
CA SER A 501 -7.83 25.04 -13.57
C SER A 501 -7.77 24.06 -14.75
N ALA A 502 -8.72 23.12 -14.87
CA ALA A 502 -8.75 22.14 -15.96
C ALA A 502 -9.39 22.65 -17.27
N GLU A 503 -10.18 23.73 -17.23
CA GLU A 503 -10.85 24.25 -18.43
C GLU A 503 -9.99 25.23 -19.25
N VAL A 504 -8.90 25.76 -18.69
CA VAL A 504 -8.07 26.78 -19.37
C VAL A 504 -6.98 26.16 -20.27
N SER A 505 -6.70 24.86 -20.16
CA SER A 505 -5.66 24.20 -20.97
C SER A 505 -6.17 23.56 -22.28
N MET A 506 -7.48 23.57 -22.55
CA MET A 506 -8.06 22.97 -23.76
C MET A 506 -8.51 23.98 -24.83
N THR A 507 -8.39 25.29 -24.60
CA THR A 507 -8.85 26.31 -25.57
C THR A 507 -7.75 27.00 -26.38
N ASP A 508 -6.46 26.80 -26.05
CA ASP A 508 -5.36 27.56 -26.69
C ASP A 508 -4.68 26.86 -27.89
N ASP A 509 -5.09 25.64 -28.26
CA ASP A 509 -4.50 24.90 -29.41
C ASP A 509 -5.43 24.77 -30.63
N MET A 510 -6.49 25.56 -30.71
CA MET A 510 -7.41 25.62 -31.86
C MET A 510 -7.57 27.01 -32.44
N ASP A 511 -6.47 27.75 -32.63
CA ASP A 511 -6.44 28.84 -33.60
C ASP A 511 -4.99 29.21 -33.92
N LEU A 512 -4.42 28.64 -34.98
CA LEU A 512 -3.42 29.27 -35.84
C LEU A 512 -3.28 28.43 -37.14
N SER A 513 -4.09 28.84 -38.13
CA SER A 513 -3.93 28.77 -39.59
C SER A 513 -3.11 27.67 -40.25
#